data_AF-A0A2H0LM14-F1
#
_entry.id   AF-A0A2H0LM14-F1
#
_cell.length_a   1.000
_cell.length_b   1.000
_cell.length_c   1.000
_cell.angle_alpha   90.00
_cell.angle_beta   90.00
_cell.angle_gamma   90.00
#
_symmetry.space_group_name_H-M   'P 1'
#
loop_
_entity.id
_entity.type
_entity.pdbx_description
1 polymer ?
#
loop_
_entity_poly.entity_id
_entity_poly.type
_entity_poly.pdbx_seq_one_letter_code
_entity_poly.pdbx_strand_id
1 'polypeptide(L)'
;MTPYQWGKWRNQMKLSNLTKRKGFTLVELLIVIVILGIIAALVLPKLIAQPEKARVAEAGNALGILGRSLSAAQQMRGGSAAGWLDVTNAAQQNALGLNGSPNTVNWSFASPTNSVVATRLNASNAPTPCVGDTITLFPGNGNYVGGSANCYGKDGPYDANVILKGQ
;
A
#
# COMPACT_ATOMS: atom_id res chain seq x y z
N MET A 1 -79.92 9.31 56.99
CA MET A 1 -79.06 8.26 57.56
C MET A 1 -78.96 7.15 56.50
N THR A 2 -77.87 7.22 55.72
CA THR A 2 -77.25 6.23 54.78
C THR A 2 -78.09 5.59 53.63
N PRO A 3 -77.47 4.97 52.60
CA PRO A 3 -76.38 5.48 51.71
C PRO A 3 -76.45 4.92 50.26
N TYR A 4 -76.03 5.63 49.18
CA TYR A 4 -75.61 4.91 47.94
C TYR A 4 -74.56 5.67 47.13
N GLN A 5 -73.52 4.93 46.73
CA GLN A 5 -72.26 5.33 46.14
C GLN A 5 -72.33 5.45 44.60
N TRP A 6 -71.64 6.42 43.99
CA TRP A 6 -71.16 6.34 42.60
C TRP A 6 -69.92 7.25 42.54
N GLY A 7 -68.77 6.92 41.97
CA GLY A 7 -68.40 5.89 41.01
C GLY A 7 -67.22 6.47 40.22
N LYS A 8 -66.05 5.83 40.32
CA LYS A 8 -64.79 6.02 39.59
C LYS A 8 -64.80 6.97 38.37
N TRP A 9 -64.04 8.07 38.45
CA TRP A 9 -63.55 8.80 37.27
C TRP A 9 -62.05 8.54 37.02
N ARG A 10 -61.65 7.26 36.98
CA ARG A 10 -60.31 6.88 36.58
C ARG A 10 -60.24 6.66 35.06
N ASN A 11 -59.45 7.51 34.43
CA ASN A 11 -58.60 7.24 33.28
C ASN A 11 -59.28 6.93 31.94
N GLN A 12 -59.37 7.95 31.09
CA GLN A 12 -59.21 7.78 29.66
C GLN A 12 -57.93 8.49 29.22
N MET A 13 -56.79 7.81 29.35
CA MET A 13 -55.57 8.23 28.68
C MET A 13 -54.94 7.07 27.94
N LYS A 14 -54.84 7.30 26.63
CA LYS A 14 -53.84 6.79 25.69
C LYS A 14 -54.10 5.36 25.19
N LEU A 15 -54.79 5.29 24.05
CA LEU A 15 -54.33 4.39 22.98
C LEU A 15 -52.90 4.80 22.64
N SER A 16 -51.93 4.22 23.33
CA SER A 16 -50.56 4.22 22.85
C SER A 16 -50.54 3.26 21.66
N ASN A 17 -50.23 3.79 20.48
CA ASN A 17 -49.80 2.98 19.34
C ASN A 17 -48.78 1.97 19.88
N LEU A 18 -49.15 0.68 19.91
CA LEU A 18 -48.23 -0.41 20.13
C LEU A 18 -47.31 -0.47 18.91
N THR A 19 -46.31 0.41 18.88
CA THR A 19 -45.20 0.32 17.93
C THR A 19 -44.54 -1.01 18.25
N LYS A 20 -44.82 -2.04 17.44
CA LYS A 20 -44.19 -3.35 17.52
C LYS A 20 -42.69 -3.14 17.38
N ARG A 21 -41.98 -3.03 18.50
CA ARG A 21 -40.51 -3.09 18.51
C ARG A 21 -40.14 -4.51 18.07
N LYS A 22 -39.88 -4.68 16.78
CA LYS A 22 -39.23 -5.88 16.26
C LYS A 22 -37.80 -5.88 16.83
N GLY A 23 -37.56 -6.74 17.81
CA GLY A 23 -36.21 -7.02 18.29
C GLY A 23 -35.45 -7.83 17.25
N PHE A 24 -34.14 -7.56 17.13
CA PHE A 24 -33.22 -8.37 16.33
C PHE A 24 -33.21 -9.80 16.88
N THR A 25 -33.34 -10.81 16.03
CA THR A 25 -33.28 -12.20 16.51
C THR A 25 -31.81 -12.62 16.72
N LEU A 26 -31.55 -13.45 17.72
CA LEU A 26 -30.19 -13.96 17.98
C LEU A 26 -29.66 -14.75 16.78
N VAL A 27 -30.56 -15.48 16.09
CA VAL A 27 -30.26 -16.23 14.87
C VAL A 27 -29.84 -15.30 13.72
N GLU A 28 -30.49 -14.15 13.59
CA GLU A 28 -30.19 -13.15 12.55
C GLU A 28 -28.81 -12.51 12.76
N LEU A 29 -28.37 -12.36 14.01
CA LEU A 29 -26.99 -11.94 14.29
C LEU A 29 -25.98 -13.08 14.11
N LEU A 30 -26.36 -14.32 14.43
CA LEU A 30 -25.51 -15.51 14.27
C LEU A 30 -25.17 -15.78 12.80
N ILE A 31 -26.16 -15.75 11.91
CA ILE A 31 -25.90 -15.99 10.49
C ILE A 31 -25.03 -14.87 9.87
N VAL A 32 -25.18 -13.63 10.32
CA VAL A 32 -24.38 -12.49 9.84
C VAL A 32 -22.90 -12.67 10.19
N ILE A 33 -22.57 -13.02 11.43
CA ILE A 33 -21.17 -13.23 11.82
C ILE A 33 -20.55 -14.45 11.11
N VAL A 34 -21.34 -15.48 10.81
CA VAL A 34 -20.87 -16.64 10.03
C VAL A 34 -20.54 -16.22 8.60
N ILE A 35 -21.42 -15.48 7.93
CA ILE A 35 -21.18 -14.99 6.56
C ILE A 35 -19.98 -14.03 6.53
N LEU A 36 -19.88 -13.09 7.49
CA LEU A 36 -18.73 -12.20 7.61
C LEU A 36 -17.41 -12.96 7.86
N GLY A 37 -17.45 -14.03 8.67
CA GLY A 37 -16.30 -14.90 8.91
C GLY A 37 -15.81 -15.62 7.66
N ILE A 38 -16.72 -16.16 6.85
CA ILE A 38 -16.39 -16.84 5.59
C ILE A 38 -15.77 -15.86 4.59
N ILE A 39 -16.36 -14.67 4.41
CA ILE A 39 -15.84 -13.66 3.48
C ILE A 39 -14.48 -13.16 3.94
N ALA A 40 -14.31 -12.90 5.24
CA ALA A 40 -13.04 -12.43 5.80
C ALA A 40 -11.91 -13.45 5.56
N ALA A 41 -12.16 -14.74 5.77
CA ALA A 41 -11.16 -15.80 5.55
C ALA A 41 -10.65 -15.87 4.10
N LEU A 42 -11.52 -15.61 3.12
CA LEU A 42 -11.15 -15.66 1.69
C LEU A 42 -10.45 -14.38 1.20
N VAL A 43 -10.88 -13.22 1.71
CA VAL A 43 -10.42 -11.90 1.22
C VAL A 43 -9.14 -11.44 1.91
N LEU A 44 -9.02 -11.67 3.22
CA LEU A 44 -7.89 -11.20 4.02
C LEU A 44 -6.50 -11.60 3.50
N PRO A 45 -6.22 -12.85 3.06
CA PRO A 45 -4.89 -13.21 2.57
C PRO A 45 -4.47 -12.41 1.34
N LYS A 46 -5.42 -12.00 0.48
CA LYS A 46 -5.13 -11.21 -0.72
C LYS A 46 -4.78 -9.75 -0.40
N LEU A 47 -5.31 -9.21 0.69
CA LEU A 47 -5.10 -7.82 1.09
C LEU A 47 -3.69 -7.58 1.66
N ILE A 48 -3.07 -8.58 2.28
CA ILE A 48 -1.77 -8.44 2.96
C ILE A 48 -0.60 -8.26 1.95
N ALA A 49 -0.74 -8.74 0.71
CA ALA A 49 0.32 -8.67 -0.31
C ALA A 49 0.26 -7.41 -1.19
N GLN A 50 -0.85 -6.67 -1.19
CA GLN A 50 -1.04 -5.47 -2.03
C GLN A 50 -0.10 -4.29 -1.70
N PRO A 51 0.18 -3.97 -0.42
CA PRO A 51 0.99 -2.80 -0.08
C PRO A 51 2.41 -2.88 -0.65
N GLU A 52 3.00 -4.07 -0.69
CA GLU A 52 4.36 -4.24 -1.19
C GLU A 52 4.44 -4.08 -2.72
N LYS A 53 3.43 -4.56 -3.46
CA LYS A 53 3.34 -4.31 -4.91
C LYS A 53 3.23 -2.82 -5.22
N ALA A 54 2.47 -2.07 -4.42
CA ALA A 54 2.36 -0.62 -4.54
C ALA A 54 3.71 0.08 -4.26
N ARG A 55 4.46 -0.38 -3.26
CA ARG A 55 5.83 0.11 -2.99
C ARG A 55 6.78 -0.20 -4.14
N VAL A 56 6.69 -1.38 -4.75
CA VAL A 56 7.49 -1.71 -5.94
C VAL A 56 7.15 -0.74 -7.08
N ALA A 57 5.87 -0.47 -7.35
CA ALA A 57 5.44 0.49 -8.36
C ALA A 57 5.94 1.92 -8.07
N GLU A 58 5.91 2.35 -6.80
CA GLU A 58 6.52 3.61 -6.34
C GLU A 58 8.00 3.67 -6.73
N ALA A 59 8.76 2.61 -6.44
CA ALA A 59 10.17 2.52 -6.82
C ALA A 59 10.36 2.51 -8.34
N GLY A 60 9.51 1.83 -9.10
CA GLY A 60 9.56 1.77 -10.56
C GLY A 60 9.43 3.14 -11.21
N ASN A 61 8.52 3.99 -10.72
CA ASN A 61 8.36 5.36 -11.23
C ASN A 61 9.64 6.18 -11.05
N ALA A 62 10.23 6.13 -9.85
CA ALA A 62 11.48 6.82 -9.56
C ALA A 62 12.65 6.24 -10.37
N LEU A 63 12.78 4.91 -10.44
CA LEU A 63 13.78 4.21 -11.25
C LEU A 63 13.67 4.61 -12.72
N GLY A 64 12.47 4.70 -13.29
CA GLY A 64 12.26 5.10 -14.68
C GLY A 64 12.66 6.55 -14.98
N ILE A 65 12.43 7.48 -14.04
CA ILE A 65 12.93 8.86 -14.16
C ILE A 65 14.45 8.89 -14.08
N LEU A 66 15.02 8.23 -13.07
CA LEU A 66 16.46 8.17 -12.84
C LEU A 66 17.23 7.43 -13.94
N GLY A 67 16.65 6.39 -14.53
CA GLY A 67 17.26 5.64 -15.63
C GLY A 67 17.34 6.47 -16.91
N ARG A 68 16.33 7.31 -17.18
CA ARG A 68 16.33 8.24 -18.32
C ARG A 68 17.32 9.38 -18.12
N SER A 69 17.39 9.93 -16.92
CA SER A 69 18.39 10.98 -16.63
C SER A 69 19.81 10.42 -16.63
N LEU A 70 20.02 9.19 -16.16
CA LEU A 70 21.31 8.51 -16.22
C LEU A 70 21.75 8.26 -17.66
N SER A 71 20.86 7.76 -18.52
CA SER A 71 21.19 7.52 -19.93
C SER A 71 21.46 8.82 -20.69
N ALA A 72 20.74 9.91 -20.39
CA ALA A 72 21.08 11.25 -20.89
C ALA A 72 22.46 11.72 -20.40
N ALA A 73 22.77 11.52 -19.11
CA ALA A 73 24.07 11.86 -18.55
C ALA A 73 25.23 11.06 -19.16
N GLN A 74 25.01 9.77 -19.46
CA GLN A 74 25.98 8.92 -20.14
C GLN A 74 26.28 9.43 -21.56
N GLN A 75 25.25 9.86 -22.29
CA GLN A 75 25.40 10.44 -23.62
C GLN A 75 26.19 11.75 -23.59
N MET A 76 25.87 12.63 -22.64
CA MET A 76 26.59 13.92 -22.50
C MET A 76 28.06 13.74 -22.11
N ARG A 77 28.41 12.69 -21.36
CA ARG A 77 29.76 12.43 -20.86
C ARG A 77 30.58 11.48 -21.74
N GLY A 78 29.99 10.94 -22.82
CA GLY A 78 30.66 9.98 -23.71
C GLY A 78 31.05 8.67 -23.03
N GLY A 79 30.35 8.26 -21.97
CA GLY A 79 30.76 7.11 -21.16
C GLY A 79 29.93 6.94 -19.89
N SER A 80 30.53 6.33 -18.85
CA SER A 80 29.86 6.12 -17.57
C SER A 80 29.49 7.43 -16.88
N ALA A 81 28.29 7.48 -16.30
CA ALA A 81 27.82 8.55 -15.44
C ALA A 81 27.80 8.10 -13.96
N ALA A 82 28.76 7.26 -13.57
CA ALA A 82 28.98 6.85 -12.19
C ALA A 82 29.00 8.07 -11.25
N GLY A 83 28.19 8.04 -10.19
CA GLY A 83 28.17 9.11 -9.19
C GLY A 83 27.62 10.45 -9.70
N TRP A 84 26.99 10.50 -10.88
CA TRP A 84 26.32 11.70 -11.37
C TRP A 84 25.14 12.12 -10.51
N LEU A 85 24.47 11.14 -9.89
CA LEU A 85 23.33 11.35 -9.02
C LEU A 85 23.74 11.15 -7.56
N ASP A 86 23.82 12.24 -6.80
CA ASP A 86 23.74 12.19 -5.35
C ASP A 86 22.28 12.43 -4.93
N VAL A 87 21.60 11.34 -4.61
CA VAL A 87 20.19 11.34 -4.22
C VAL A 87 19.98 11.85 -2.81
N THR A 88 21.04 12.19 -2.07
CA THR A 88 20.96 12.95 -0.82
C THR A 88 20.98 14.47 -1.06
N ASN A 89 21.30 14.92 -2.28
CA ASN A 89 21.38 16.33 -2.62
C ASN A 89 20.05 16.88 -3.15
N ALA A 90 19.40 17.75 -2.37
CA ALA A 90 18.10 18.35 -2.72
C ALA A 90 18.11 19.17 -4.03
N ALA A 91 19.24 19.78 -4.41
CA ALA A 91 19.32 20.53 -5.66
C ALA A 91 19.26 19.61 -6.88
N GLN A 92 19.90 18.44 -6.82
CA GLN A 92 19.83 17.44 -7.88
C GLN A 92 18.45 16.78 -7.95
N GLN A 93 17.79 16.58 -6.81
CA GLN A 93 16.41 16.11 -6.75
C GLN A 93 15.47 17.10 -7.45
N ASN A 94 15.56 18.39 -7.14
CA ASN A 94 14.68 19.41 -7.72
C ASN A 94 14.90 19.57 -9.23
N ALA A 95 16.15 19.51 -9.70
CA ALA A 95 16.49 19.57 -11.13
C ALA A 95 15.94 18.38 -11.94
N LEU A 96 15.76 17.24 -11.29
CA LEU A 96 15.19 16.03 -11.88
C LEU A 96 13.67 15.91 -11.68
N GLY A 97 13.04 16.91 -11.07
CA GLY A 97 11.60 16.87 -10.76
C GLY A 97 11.23 15.90 -9.63
N LEU A 98 12.21 15.46 -8.83
CA LEU A 98 12.04 14.55 -7.69
C LEU A 98 11.74 15.32 -6.38
N ASN A 99 11.11 16.49 -6.46
CA ASN A 99 10.84 17.40 -5.33
C ASN A 99 10.17 16.64 -4.16
N GLY A 100 10.94 16.39 -3.10
CA GLY A 100 10.54 15.48 -2.01
C GLY A 100 11.20 14.11 -2.16
N SER A 101 12.54 14.08 -2.05
CA SER A 101 13.41 12.92 -1.85
C SER A 101 12.95 11.60 -2.49
N PRO A 102 13.64 11.09 -3.52
CA PRO A 102 13.43 9.70 -3.92
C PRO A 102 13.72 8.76 -2.74
N ASN A 103 14.52 9.20 -1.76
CA ASN A 103 14.59 8.54 -0.47
C ASN A 103 13.26 8.72 0.30
N THR A 104 12.26 7.89 0.01
CA THR A 104 11.01 7.83 0.77
C THR A 104 11.22 6.99 2.02
N VAL A 105 10.22 6.94 2.90
CA VAL A 105 10.28 6.05 4.08
C VAL A 105 10.50 4.58 3.68
N ASN A 106 10.16 4.22 2.43
CA ASN A 106 10.20 2.86 1.90
C ASN A 106 11.47 2.54 1.09
N TRP A 107 12.13 3.53 0.48
CA TRP A 107 13.15 3.28 -0.54
C TRP A 107 14.27 4.30 -0.46
N SER A 108 15.52 3.85 -0.61
CA SER A 108 16.66 4.71 -0.94
C SER A 108 17.16 4.42 -2.33
N PHE A 109 17.61 5.44 -3.04
CA PHE A 109 18.09 5.28 -4.40
C PHE A 109 19.61 5.54 -4.44
N ALA A 110 20.27 4.99 -5.45
CA ALA A 110 21.65 5.28 -5.79
C ALA A 110 21.87 5.06 -7.29
N SER A 111 22.83 5.76 -7.88
CA SER A 111 23.24 5.54 -9.27
C SER A 111 24.70 5.09 -9.33
N PRO A 112 24.99 3.80 -9.09
CA PRO A 112 26.28 3.23 -9.46
C PRO A 112 26.50 3.33 -10.99
N THR A 113 27.71 2.97 -11.42
CA THR A 113 28.28 3.14 -12.77
C THR A 113 27.28 3.29 -13.93
N ASN A 114 26.55 2.22 -14.26
CA ASN A 114 25.66 2.16 -15.41
C ASN A 114 24.26 1.64 -15.03
N SER A 115 23.84 1.86 -13.79
CA SER A 115 22.55 1.36 -13.30
C SER A 115 22.02 2.25 -12.19
N VAL A 116 20.72 2.21 -11.99
CA VAL A 116 20.07 2.85 -10.85
C VAL A 116 19.59 1.75 -9.91
N VAL A 117 19.90 1.87 -8.63
CA VAL A 117 19.54 0.90 -7.60
C VAL A 117 18.56 1.56 -6.64
N ALA A 118 17.45 0.90 -6.35
CA ALA A 118 16.55 1.20 -5.25
C ALA A 118 16.73 0.14 -4.16
N THR A 119 17.04 0.55 -2.94
CA THR A 119 17.17 -0.34 -1.77
C THR A 119 15.97 -0.14 -0.87
N ARG A 120 15.32 -1.23 -0.47
CA ARG A 120 14.14 -1.16 0.38
C ARG A 120 14.52 -0.86 1.83
N LEU A 121 13.98 0.23 2.35
CA LEU A 121 14.17 0.67 3.73
C LEU A 121 13.13 0.08 4.67
N ASN A 122 13.45 0.12 5.97
CA ASN A 122 12.52 -0.22 7.04
C ASN A 122 11.41 0.84 7.16
N ALA A 123 10.40 0.76 6.30
CA ALA A 123 9.10 1.34 6.63
C ALA A 123 8.39 0.39 7.59
N SER A 124 7.85 0.92 8.68
CA SER A 124 7.35 0.19 9.86
C SER A 124 6.26 -0.88 9.64
N ASN A 125 5.91 -1.22 8.40
CA ASN A 125 4.89 -2.20 8.00
C ASN A 125 5.33 -3.03 6.77
N ALA A 126 6.62 -3.33 6.68
CA ALA A 126 7.21 -4.21 5.69
C ALA A 126 6.79 -5.68 5.92
N PRO A 127 6.37 -6.45 4.89
CA PRO A 127 6.57 -7.89 4.92
C PRO A 127 8.05 -8.15 5.21
N THR A 128 8.31 -8.93 6.25
CA THR A 128 9.63 -9.15 6.87
C THR A 128 10.57 -10.12 6.12
N PRO A 129 10.56 -10.22 4.78
CA PRO A 129 11.77 -10.70 4.06
C PRO A 129 12.46 -9.67 3.16
N CYS A 130 11.83 -8.53 2.80
CA CYS A 130 12.35 -7.71 1.70
C CYS A 130 13.23 -6.52 2.11
N VAL A 131 13.44 -6.29 3.42
CA VAL A 131 14.19 -5.13 3.92
C VAL A 131 15.64 -5.28 3.52
N GLY A 132 16.23 -4.22 2.99
CA GLY A 132 17.60 -4.22 2.49
C GLY A 132 17.76 -4.92 1.14
N ASP A 133 16.69 -5.52 0.60
CA ASP A 133 16.71 -6.01 -0.77
C ASP A 133 16.68 -4.85 -1.76
N THR A 134 17.18 -5.09 -2.96
CA THR A 134 17.37 -4.05 -3.96
C THR A 134 16.64 -4.36 -5.26
N ILE A 135 16.22 -3.31 -5.95
CA ILE A 135 15.77 -3.36 -7.35
C ILE A 135 16.76 -2.53 -8.16
N THR A 136 17.46 -3.18 -9.09
CA THR A 136 18.42 -2.53 -9.98
C THR A 136 17.84 -2.39 -11.38
N LEU A 137 17.77 -1.16 -11.89
CA LEU A 137 17.46 -0.86 -13.29
C LEU A 137 18.75 -0.67 -14.09
N PHE A 138 18.87 -1.41 -15.19
CA PHE A 138 19.90 -1.18 -16.20
C PHE A 138 19.29 -0.41 -17.39
N PRO A 139 19.55 0.91 -17.53
CA PRO A 139 18.92 1.72 -18.56
C PRO A 139 19.25 1.27 -19.99
N GLY A 140 20.37 0.55 -20.19
CA GLY A 140 20.75 0.03 -21.51
C GLY A 140 19.81 -1.04 -22.07
N ASN A 141 19.09 -1.78 -21.21
CA ASN A 141 18.18 -2.85 -21.63
C ASN A 141 16.78 -2.77 -20.99
N GLY A 142 16.55 -1.82 -20.07
CA GLY A 142 15.27 -1.65 -19.37
C GLY A 142 14.90 -2.82 -18.47
N ASN A 143 15.85 -3.69 -18.10
CA ASN A 143 15.61 -4.80 -17.18
C ASN A 143 15.73 -4.36 -15.73
N TYR A 144 14.85 -4.91 -14.89
CA TYR A 144 14.92 -4.82 -13.44
C TYR A 144 15.50 -6.13 -12.88
N VAL A 145 16.43 -6.03 -11.94
CA VAL A 145 17.08 -7.18 -11.29
C VAL A 145 16.97 -7.03 -9.78
N GLY A 146 16.48 -8.09 -9.11
CA GLY A 146 16.39 -8.17 -7.64
C GLY A 146 17.75 -8.42 -6.96
N GLY A 147 17.85 -8.07 -5.68
CA GLY A 147 19.05 -8.23 -4.86
C GLY A 147 19.11 -9.55 -4.07
N SER A 148 19.99 -9.57 -3.05
CA SER A 148 20.44 -10.77 -2.32
C SER A 148 19.33 -11.53 -1.56
N ALA A 149 18.25 -10.85 -1.17
CA ALA A 149 17.12 -11.51 -0.49
C ALA A 149 16.13 -12.15 -1.48
N ASN A 150 16.32 -11.95 -2.80
CA ASN A 150 15.47 -12.42 -3.89
C ASN A 150 13.98 -12.06 -3.74
N CYS A 151 13.60 -11.11 -2.89
CA CYS A 151 12.21 -10.68 -2.76
C CYS A 151 11.68 -10.11 -4.07
N TYR A 152 12.53 -9.30 -4.71
CA TYR A 152 12.26 -8.67 -5.99
C TYR A 152 12.90 -9.39 -7.18
N GLY A 153 13.54 -10.55 -6.94
CA GLY A 153 14.16 -11.38 -7.97
C GLY A 153 13.13 -12.14 -8.82
N LYS A 154 13.61 -12.78 -9.89
CA LYS A 154 12.78 -13.46 -10.90
C LYS A 154 11.86 -14.60 -10.38
N ASP A 155 12.15 -15.13 -9.20
CA ASP A 155 11.37 -16.17 -8.53
C ASP A 155 10.84 -15.68 -7.17
N GLY A 156 10.97 -14.38 -6.90
CA GLY A 156 10.56 -13.74 -5.67
C GLY A 156 9.05 -13.53 -5.59
N PRO A 157 8.48 -13.41 -4.38
CA PRO A 157 7.06 -13.09 -4.20
C PRO A 157 6.66 -11.75 -4.82
N TYR A 158 7.63 -10.87 -5.08
CA TYR A 158 7.44 -9.53 -5.63
C TYR A 158 8.40 -9.26 -6.80
N ASP A 159 8.57 -10.20 -7.73
CA ASP A 159 9.43 -10.03 -8.91
C ASP A 159 9.25 -8.65 -9.57
N ALA A 160 10.29 -7.81 -9.45
CA ALA A 160 10.26 -6.43 -9.93
C ALA A 160 10.20 -6.36 -11.45
N ASN A 161 10.78 -7.32 -12.17
CA ASN A 161 10.75 -7.31 -13.63
C ASN A 161 9.34 -7.59 -14.14
N VAL A 162 8.59 -8.49 -13.48
CA VAL A 162 7.18 -8.76 -13.81
C VAL A 162 6.28 -7.58 -13.42
N ILE A 163 6.45 -7.05 -12.20
CA ILE A 163 5.58 -5.97 -11.70
C ILE A 163 5.79 -4.68 -12.48
N LEU A 164 7.04 -4.31 -12.80
CA LEU A 164 7.36 -3.00 -13.37
C LEU A 164 7.31 -2.93 -14.89
N LYS A 165 7.42 -4.06 -15.60
CA LYS A 165 7.24 -4.08 -17.06
C LYS A 165 5.79 -4.24 -17.51
N GLY A 166 4.91 -4.65 -16.60
CA GLY A 166 3.48 -4.77 -16.86
C GLY A 166 2.68 -3.47 -16.60
N GLN A 167 3.35 -2.34 -16.35
CA GLN A 167 2.77 -1.02 -16.09
C GLN A 167 2.87 -0.12 -17.31
#